data_AF-A0A2C9T1F7-F1
#
_entry.id   AF-A0A2C9T1F7-F1
#
_cell.length_a   1.000
_cell.length_b   1.000
_cell.length_c   1.000
_cell.angle_alpha   90.00
_cell.angle_beta   90.00
_cell.angle_gamma   90.00
#
_symmetry.space_group_name_H-M   'P 1'
#
loop_
_entity.id
_entity.type
_entity.pdbx_description
1 polymer ?
#
loop_
_entity_poly.entity_id
_entity_poly.type
_entity_poly.pdbx_seq_one_letter_code
_entity_poly.pdbx_strand_id
1 'polypeptide(L)'
;MPHISAIGTHLPPWGCDPHRITGDDEDAATLAVEAGRAALSEGGAVERVVLVSRDLPLLESSNAAVLLAGLGLDPELEVDERLGGAPATLDAVSSARPRTLVIGTDLDPAGAAAILTAESGLQVRTAARVARSLPVRTRTASGVIHDYGDPRLLHERGLVASLAAAWLDTPVALAGVDHDRAVELCGGNPPVLPTSGASAGLFALAALAESRTHGPLVAVEQASLSGVTVAGGDAAVYRREPAPRPRPQTQVVPGTEIPISLAAYERAFEAKVRWEAGRHTGSEEWDFPPRYRLADDGTLTTDYDLVPLPRAGTVYTEVTVHIPVPGLRTPYSLVIVELDDVGVRALVKVTGVEPGSVRIGDRGRLTLRRVALRSGVPDYGYAFEPYRVAARPQSSARSWGAA
;
A
#
# COMPACT_ATOMS: atom_id res chain seq x y z
N MET A 1 -0.03 -15.53 22.39
CA MET A 1 0.81 -14.31 22.41
C MET A 1 1.42 -14.18 21.03
N PRO A 2 1.09 -13.14 20.25
CA PRO A 2 1.68 -12.91 18.94
C PRO A 2 3.19 -12.71 19.01
N HIS A 3 3.92 -13.33 18.08
CA HIS A 3 5.29 -12.98 17.76
C HIS A 3 5.32 -12.42 16.35
N ILE A 4 6.02 -11.31 16.15
CA ILE A 4 6.16 -10.65 14.85
C ILE A 4 7.52 -11.01 14.29
N SER A 5 7.58 -11.67 13.13
CA SER A 5 8.84 -12.02 12.48
C SER A 5 9.32 -10.92 11.53
N ALA A 6 8.40 -10.27 10.84
CA ALA A 6 8.71 -9.24 9.85
C ALA A 6 7.69 -8.09 9.87
N ILE A 7 8.17 -6.89 9.56
CA ILE A 7 7.40 -5.66 9.43
C ILE A 7 7.77 -5.01 8.10
N GLY A 8 6.78 -4.73 7.27
CA GLY A 8 6.94 -4.01 6.01
C GLY A 8 6.23 -2.67 6.07
N THR A 9 6.87 -1.60 5.62
CA THR A 9 6.25 -0.27 5.58
C THR A 9 6.32 0.30 4.18
N HIS A 10 5.32 1.11 3.84
CA HIS A 10 5.26 1.85 2.60
C HIS A 10 4.75 3.27 2.85
N LEU A 11 5.48 4.24 2.32
CA LEU A 11 5.02 5.61 2.19
C LEU A 11 5.02 6.00 0.72
N PRO A 12 3.96 6.65 0.20
CA PRO A 12 4.03 7.20 -1.15
C PRO A 12 5.08 8.33 -1.19
N PRO A 13 5.64 8.67 -2.36
CA PRO A 13 6.68 9.69 -2.44
C PRO A 13 6.12 11.12 -2.34
N TRP A 14 4.81 11.31 -2.44
CA TRP A 14 4.21 12.64 -2.59
C TRP A 14 3.93 13.32 -1.25
N GLY A 15 4.09 14.64 -1.22
CA GLY A 15 3.84 15.48 -0.04
C GLY A 15 5.12 15.87 0.68
N CYS A 16 5.07 15.89 2.00
CA CYS A 16 6.22 16.18 2.87
C CYS A 16 6.40 15.06 3.91
N ASP A 17 7.46 15.11 4.72
CA ASP A 17 7.72 14.09 5.74
C ASP A 17 6.60 13.90 6.77
N PRO A 18 6.03 14.95 7.38
CA PRO A 18 4.94 14.75 8.34
C PRO A 18 3.59 14.48 7.68
N HIS A 19 3.47 14.64 6.36
CA HIS A 19 2.20 14.53 5.65
C HIS A 19 2.40 14.04 4.22
N ARG A 20 2.47 12.72 4.08
CA ARG A 20 2.45 12.03 2.78
C ARG A 20 1.04 12.03 2.20
N ILE A 21 0.92 12.09 0.88
CA ILE A 21 -0.35 12.02 0.16
C ILE A 21 -0.31 10.95 -0.91
N THR A 22 -1.47 10.40 -1.27
CA THR A 22 -1.57 9.41 -2.33
C THR A 22 -1.34 10.02 -3.72
N GLY A 23 -0.73 9.22 -4.59
CA GLY A 23 -0.81 9.38 -6.03
C GLY A 23 -2.24 9.11 -6.52
N ASP A 24 -2.53 9.53 -7.75
CA ASP A 24 -3.86 9.29 -8.36
C ASP A 24 -4.15 7.82 -8.63
N ASP A 25 -3.08 7.06 -8.78
CA ASP A 25 -3.03 5.65 -9.04
C ASP A 25 -2.88 4.80 -7.75
N GLU A 26 -3.02 5.44 -6.58
CA GLU A 26 -2.95 4.79 -5.28
C GLU A 26 -4.29 4.85 -4.52
N ASP A 27 -4.58 3.77 -3.82
CA ASP A 27 -5.67 3.63 -2.84
C ASP A 27 -5.26 2.67 -1.72
N ALA A 28 -6.22 2.32 -0.85
CA ALA A 28 -5.91 1.51 0.31
C ALA A 28 -5.43 0.09 -0.04
N ALA A 29 -5.90 -0.49 -1.16
CA ALA A 29 -5.48 -1.82 -1.60
C ALA A 29 -4.06 -1.76 -2.19
N THR A 30 -3.75 -0.75 -3.01
CA THR A 30 -2.40 -0.64 -3.61
C THR A 30 -1.33 -0.36 -2.56
N LEU A 31 -1.63 0.48 -1.56
CA LEU A 31 -0.69 0.75 -0.46
C LEU A 31 -0.52 -0.49 0.43
N ALA A 32 -1.60 -1.21 0.71
CA ALA A 32 -1.56 -2.47 1.46
C ALA A 32 -0.68 -3.51 0.77
N VAL A 33 -0.80 -3.68 -0.55
CA VAL A 33 0.04 -4.59 -1.33
C VAL A 33 1.51 -4.19 -1.22
N GLU A 34 1.85 -2.91 -1.30
CA GLU A 34 3.25 -2.47 -1.20
C GLU A 34 3.86 -2.74 0.18
N ALA A 35 3.14 -2.45 1.26
CA ALA A 35 3.58 -2.76 2.62
C ALA A 35 3.65 -4.27 2.88
N GLY A 36 2.63 -5.03 2.46
CA GLY A 36 2.60 -6.48 2.62
C GLY A 36 3.71 -7.18 1.83
N ARG A 37 3.97 -6.77 0.59
CA ARG A 37 5.12 -7.26 -0.19
C ARG A 37 6.46 -6.88 0.43
N ALA A 38 6.54 -5.78 1.18
CA ALA A 38 7.74 -5.45 1.94
C ALA A 38 7.92 -6.40 3.13
N ALA A 39 6.84 -6.70 3.87
CA ALA A 39 6.86 -7.63 5.00
C ALA A 39 7.19 -9.07 4.58
N LEU A 40 6.80 -9.48 3.36
CA LEU A 40 7.05 -10.79 2.78
C LEU A 40 8.39 -10.88 2.02
N SER A 41 9.31 -9.92 2.17
CA SER A 41 10.56 -9.88 1.37
C SER A 41 11.49 -11.08 1.61
N GLU A 42 11.51 -11.63 2.83
CA GLU A 42 12.23 -12.87 3.17
C GLU A 42 11.38 -14.14 2.98
N GLY A 43 10.18 -14.00 2.42
CA GLY A 43 9.17 -15.04 2.37
C GLY A 43 8.43 -15.20 3.70
N GLY A 44 7.77 -16.34 3.86
CA GLY A 44 6.95 -16.66 5.02
C GLY A 44 5.59 -17.20 4.60
N ALA A 45 5.13 -18.24 5.30
CA ALA A 45 3.80 -18.77 5.07
C ALA A 45 2.75 -17.81 5.63
N VAL A 46 1.71 -17.53 4.85
CA VAL A 46 0.54 -16.76 5.25
C VAL A 46 -0.67 -17.67 5.17
N GLU A 47 -1.42 -17.76 6.26
CA GLU A 47 -2.66 -18.55 6.36
C GLU A 47 -3.89 -17.65 6.50
N ARG A 48 -3.68 -16.38 6.86
CA ARG A 48 -4.75 -15.39 7.00
C ARG A 48 -4.23 -13.98 6.74
N VAL A 49 -5.05 -13.14 6.12
CA VAL A 49 -4.79 -11.71 5.97
C VAL A 49 -5.84 -10.91 6.74
N VAL A 50 -5.41 -9.85 7.43
CA VAL A 50 -6.32 -8.87 8.03
C VAL A 50 -5.97 -7.51 7.45
N LEU A 51 -6.88 -6.91 6.69
CA LEU A 51 -6.73 -5.55 6.15
C LEU A 51 -7.57 -4.60 6.99
N VAL A 52 -6.93 -3.60 7.59
CA VAL A 52 -7.58 -2.55 8.37
C VAL A 52 -7.41 -1.21 7.67
N SER A 53 -8.51 -0.51 7.43
CA SER A 53 -8.51 0.83 6.83
C SER A 53 -9.78 1.59 7.18
N ARG A 54 -9.74 2.92 7.20
CA ARG A 54 -10.93 3.76 7.24
C ARG A 54 -11.59 3.89 5.87
N ASP A 55 -10.88 3.56 4.80
CA ASP A 55 -11.20 3.92 3.41
C ASP A 55 -11.00 2.71 2.48
N LEU A 56 -11.70 1.60 2.78
CA LEU A 56 -11.72 0.43 1.89
C LEU A 56 -12.32 0.81 0.52
N PRO A 57 -11.69 0.43 -0.62
CA PRO A 57 -12.15 0.80 -1.95
C PRO A 57 -13.54 0.27 -2.29
N LEU A 58 -13.86 -0.96 -1.87
CA LEU A 58 -15.17 -1.59 -2.05
C LEU A 58 -15.79 -1.90 -0.69
N LEU A 59 -17.09 -1.62 -0.56
CA LEU A 59 -17.91 -1.96 0.62
C LEU A 59 -19.04 -2.95 0.30
N GLU A 60 -19.52 -2.97 -0.95
CA GLU A 60 -20.57 -3.90 -1.41
C GLU A 60 -20.01 -5.20 -2.00
N SER A 61 -18.69 -5.25 -2.22
CA SER A 61 -17.93 -6.42 -2.66
C SER A 61 -16.63 -6.50 -1.86
N SER A 62 -15.80 -7.49 -2.13
CA SER A 62 -14.55 -7.72 -1.40
C SER A 62 -13.33 -7.14 -2.15
N ASN A 63 -12.39 -6.61 -1.36
CA ASN A 63 -11.06 -6.20 -1.78
C ASN A 63 -10.06 -7.37 -1.76
N ALA A 64 -10.44 -8.53 -1.21
CA ALA A 64 -9.59 -9.71 -1.01
C ALA A 64 -8.94 -10.22 -2.29
N ALA A 65 -9.70 -10.34 -3.38
CA ALA A 65 -9.16 -10.89 -4.64
C ALA A 65 -7.96 -10.09 -5.14
N VAL A 66 -8.07 -8.75 -5.16
CA VAL A 66 -6.99 -7.86 -5.59
C VAL A 66 -5.84 -7.89 -4.60
N LEU A 67 -6.14 -7.90 -3.30
CA LEU A 67 -5.14 -7.93 -2.25
C LEU A 67 -4.29 -9.21 -2.32
N LEU A 68 -4.92 -10.38 -2.38
CA LEU A 68 -4.24 -11.68 -2.47
C LEU A 68 -3.45 -11.80 -3.77
N ALA A 69 -4.05 -11.43 -4.91
CA ALA A 69 -3.36 -11.44 -6.19
C ALA A 69 -2.14 -10.49 -6.23
N GLY A 70 -2.28 -9.29 -5.69
CA GLY A 70 -1.19 -8.31 -5.59
C GLY A 70 -0.06 -8.74 -4.67
N LEU A 71 -0.38 -9.45 -3.58
CA LEU A 71 0.59 -10.03 -2.66
C LEU A 71 1.23 -11.32 -3.20
N GLY A 72 0.65 -11.94 -4.24
CA GLY A 72 1.09 -13.23 -4.76
C GLY A 72 0.72 -14.40 -3.84
N LEU A 73 -0.41 -14.27 -3.13
CA LEU A 73 -0.93 -15.29 -2.20
C LEU A 73 -2.02 -16.15 -2.86
N ASP A 74 -2.28 -17.29 -2.23
CA ASP A 74 -3.36 -18.21 -2.62
C ASP A 74 -4.73 -17.50 -2.54
N PRO A 75 -5.56 -17.54 -3.60
CA PRO A 75 -6.87 -16.88 -3.62
C PRO A 75 -7.87 -17.47 -2.62
N GLU A 76 -7.63 -18.66 -2.07
CA GLU A 76 -8.52 -19.31 -1.10
C GLU A 76 -8.26 -18.87 0.35
N LEU A 77 -7.23 -18.03 0.61
CA LEU A 77 -6.94 -17.55 1.95
C LEU A 77 -8.06 -16.67 2.52
N GLU A 78 -8.32 -16.84 3.82
CA GLU A 78 -9.24 -15.98 4.57
C GLU A 78 -8.69 -14.55 4.65
N VAL A 79 -9.50 -13.59 4.23
CA VAL A 79 -9.22 -12.14 4.34
C VAL A 79 -10.27 -11.48 5.21
N ASP A 80 -9.84 -10.94 6.35
CA ASP A 80 -10.67 -10.07 7.19
C ASP A 80 -10.51 -8.62 6.77
N GLU A 81 -11.55 -8.03 6.22
CA GLU A 81 -11.61 -6.59 5.94
C GLU A 81 -12.25 -5.86 7.13
N ARG A 82 -11.50 -4.95 7.77
CA ARG A 82 -11.95 -4.23 8.98
C ARG A 82 -11.94 -2.73 8.76
N LEU A 83 -13.11 -2.11 8.93
CA LEU A 83 -13.21 -0.66 9.01
C LEU A 83 -12.73 -0.17 10.38
N GLY A 84 -11.70 0.67 10.41
CA GLY A 84 -11.19 1.27 11.65
C GLY A 84 -9.80 1.89 11.52
N GLY A 85 -9.37 2.60 12.56
CA GLY A 85 -8.03 3.18 12.65
C GLY A 85 -7.08 2.39 13.55
N ALA A 86 -6.22 3.10 14.26
CA ALA A 86 -5.11 2.52 15.01
C ALA A 86 -5.55 1.44 16.05
N PRO A 87 -6.63 1.65 16.86
CA PRO A 87 -7.05 0.64 17.84
C PRO A 87 -7.52 -0.67 17.19
N ALA A 88 -8.24 -0.60 16.07
CA ALA A 88 -8.71 -1.78 15.36
C ALA A 88 -7.54 -2.62 14.83
N THR A 89 -6.46 -1.96 14.42
CA THR A 89 -5.23 -2.62 13.98
C THR A 89 -4.49 -3.27 15.15
N LEU A 90 -4.30 -2.59 16.28
CA LEU A 90 -3.67 -3.22 17.45
C LEU A 90 -4.52 -4.36 18.05
N ASP A 91 -5.84 -4.29 17.97
CA ASP A 91 -6.73 -5.41 18.30
C ASP A 91 -6.49 -6.61 17.35
N ALA A 92 -6.30 -6.36 16.05
CA ALA A 92 -5.94 -7.40 15.09
C ALA A 92 -4.56 -8.02 15.41
N VAL A 93 -3.55 -7.19 15.69
CA VAL A 93 -2.22 -7.67 16.12
C VAL A 93 -2.32 -8.51 17.38
N SER A 94 -3.01 -8.03 18.41
CA SER A 94 -3.18 -8.68 19.70
C SER A 94 -3.76 -10.10 19.62
N SER A 95 -4.66 -10.31 18.67
CA SER A 95 -5.39 -11.57 18.47
C SER A 95 -4.81 -12.44 17.36
N ALA A 96 -3.75 -11.98 16.68
CA ALA A 96 -3.16 -12.67 15.56
C ALA A 96 -2.52 -14.01 15.98
N ARG A 97 -2.85 -15.06 15.23
CA ARG A 97 -2.19 -16.38 15.32
C ARG A 97 -0.90 -16.34 14.51
N PRO A 98 0.03 -17.30 14.66
CA PRO A 98 1.14 -17.46 13.71
C PRO A 98 0.64 -17.47 12.26
N ARG A 99 1.47 -17.01 11.32
CA ARG A 99 1.17 -16.94 9.88
C ARG A 99 0.00 -16.03 9.51
N THR A 100 -0.26 -15.00 10.30
CA THR A 100 -1.23 -13.94 9.99
C THR A 100 -0.50 -12.71 9.47
N LEU A 101 -0.90 -12.22 8.30
CA LEU A 101 -0.46 -10.94 7.76
C LEU A 101 -1.47 -9.86 8.15
N VAL A 102 -1.11 -8.96 9.07
CA VAL A 102 -1.96 -7.83 9.48
C VAL A 102 -1.45 -6.57 8.78
N ILE A 103 -2.33 -5.90 8.03
CA ILE A 103 -2.01 -4.71 7.23
C ILE A 103 -2.91 -3.57 7.67
N GLY A 104 -2.32 -2.44 8.02
CA GLY A 104 -3.02 -1.18 8.25
C GLY A 104 -2.71 -0.21 7.12
N THR A 105 -3.73 0.49 6.62
CA THR A 105 -3.58 1.47 5.54
C THR A 105 -4.35 2.76 5.82
N ASP A 106 -3.72 3.89 5.53
CA ASP A 106 -4.28 5.23 5.64
C ASP A 106 -4.11 6.01 4.32
N LEU A 107 -5.08 6.85 3.98
CA LEU A 107 -5.02 7.73 2.81
C LEU A 107 -4.73 9.20 3.17
N ASP A 108 -4.84 9.55 4.45
CA ASP A 108 -4.64 10.92 4.95
C ASP A 108 -4.26 10.93 6.45
N PRO A 109 -2.99 11.21 6.82
CA PRO A 109 -1.81 11.14 5.94
C PRO A 109 -1.66 9.75 5.32
N ALA A 110 -1.16 9.68 4.10
CA ALA A 110 -1.08 8.45 3.32
C ALA A 110 0.10 7.55 3.76
N GLY A 111 -0.18 6.27 3.98
CA GLY A 111 0.83 5.29 4.31
C GLY A 111 0.23 3.93 4.61
N ALA A 112 1.05 2.88 4.51
CA ALA A 112 0.66 1.53 4.90
C ALA A 112 1.79 0.83 5.63
N ALA A 113 1.43 -0.06 6.53
CA ALA A 113 2.35 -0.93 7.23
C ALA A 113 1.72 -2.31 7.38
N ALA A 114 2.56 -3.33 7.35
CA ALA A 114 2.16 -4.73 7.44
C ALA A 114 3.07 -5.47 8.41
N ILE A 115 2.53 -6.41 9.17
CA ILE A 115 3.30 -7.32 10.00
C ILE A 115 2.98 -8.77 9.64
N LEU A 116 3.99 -9.62 9.66
CA LEU A 116 3.83 -11.07 9.58
C LEU A 116 4.08 -11.67 10.96
N THR A 117 3.10 -12.42 11.47
CA THR A 117 3.26 -13.16 12.72
C THR A 117 3.85 -14.55 12.49
N ALA A 118 4.57 -15.06 13.48
CA ALA A 118 5.20 -16.38 13.45
C ALA A 118 5.21 -17.03 14.85
N GLU A 119 5.88 -18.18 14.96
CA GLU A 119 6.11 -18.87 16.24
C GLU A 119 7.17 -18.15 17.12
N SER A 120 8.03 -17.34 16.51
CA SER A 120 9.09 -16.58 17.18
C SER A 120 9.30 -15.22 16.51
N GLY A 121 9.93 -14.30 17.23
CA GLY A 121 10.14 -12.91 16.80
C GLY A 121 9.85 -11.92 17.93
N LEU A 122 9.55 -10.67 17.56
CA LEU A 122 9.20 -9.61 18.50
C LEU A 122 7.88 -9.95 19.22
N GLN A 123 7.97 -10.09 20.54
CA GLN A 123 6.87 -10.49 21.41
C GLN A 123 5.95 -9.31 21.70
N VAL A 124 4.66 -9.49 21.39
CA VAL A 124 3.61 -8.52 21.67
C VAL A 124 2.57 -9.16 22.58
N ARG A 125 2.27 -8.53 23.71
CA ARG A 125 1.27 -8.99 24.67
C ARG A 125 0.14 -7.99 24.76
N THR A 126 -1.11 -8.44 24.71
CA THR A 126 -2.27 -7.57 24.98
C THR A 126 -2.18 -6.99 26.39
N ALA A 127 -2.35 -5.68 26.51
CA ALA A 127 -2.24 -4.95 27.76
C ALA A 127 -3.58 -4.36 28.20
N ALA A 128 -4.32 -3.70 27.31
CA ALA A 128 -5.63 -3.13 27.62
C ALA A 128 -6.53 -3.00 26.40
N ARG A 129 -7.84 -2.93 26.66
CA ARG A 129 -8.86 -2.58 25.67
C ARG A 129 -9.93 -1.73 26.34
N VAL A 130 -10.17 -0.55 25.82
CA VAL A 130 -11.20 0.38 26.32
C VAL A 130 -12.09 0.80 25.16
N ALA A 131 -13.38 0.49 25.25
CA ALA A 131 -14.38 0.91 24.28
C ALA A 131 -15.33 1.92 24.93
N ARG A 132 -15.25 3.18 24.51
CA ARG A 132 -16.16 4.25 24.94
C ARG A 132 -16.71 4.97 23.70
N SER A 133 -17.87 5.59 23.83
CA SER A 133 -18.54 6.28 22.73
C SER A 133 -18.22 7.78 22.76
N LEU A 134 -17.55 8.27 21.71
CA LEU A 134 -17.32 9.70 21.46
C LEU A 134 -17.20 9.97 19.95
N PRO A 135 -18.29 9.84 19.18
CA PRO A 135 -18.27 9.95 17.72
C PRO A 135 -18.11 11.40 17.24
N VAL A 136 -16.93 12.01 17.45
CA VAL A 136 -16.62 13.38 17.00
C VAL A 136 -16.42 13.46 15.49
N ARG A 137 -16.05 12.34 14.85
CA ARG A 137 -16.03 12.20 13.40
C ARG A 137 -16.89 11.01 13.01
N THR A 138 -17.89 11.25 12.17
CA THR A 138 -18.82 10.21 11.71
C THR A 138 -18.86 10.18 10.19
N ARG A 139 -19.19 9.01 9.63
CA ARG A 139 -19.45 8.83 8.19
C ARG A 139 -20.86 8.29 8.03
N THR A 140 -21.68 8.97 7.23
CA THR A 140 -23.04 8.52 6.92
C THR A 140 -23.02 7.33 5.96
N ALA A 141 -24.17 6.67 5.78
CA ALA A 141 -24.33 5.62 4.76
C ALA A 141 -24.06 6.13 3.32
N SER A 142 -24.22 7.43 3.06
CA SER A 142 -23.89 8.06 1.78
C SER A 142 -22.40 8.47 1.66
N GLY A 143 -21.57 8.11 2.64
CA GLY A 143 -20.15 8.43 2.66
C GLY A 143 -19.82 9.85 3.12
N VAL A 144 -20.82 10.67 3.48
CA VAL A 144 -20.59 12.05 3.95
C VAL A 144 -19.92 12.01 5.32
N ILE A 145 -18.78 12.69 5.43
CA ILE A 145 -18.04 12.82 6.68
C ILE A 145 -18.50 14.08 7.41
N HIS A 146 -18.93 13.92 8.66
CA HIS A 146 -19.18 15.01 9.59
C HIS A 146 -18.09 15.01 10.65
N ASP A 147 -17.41 16.15 10.80
CA ASP A 147 -16.41 16.38 11.83
C ASP A 147 -16.91 17.48 12.77
N TYR A 148 -17.00 17.16 14.05
CA TYR A 148 -17.40 18.09 15.10
C TYR A 148 -16.34 19.17 15.34
N GLY A 149 -15.07 18.88 15.05
CA GLY A 149 -14.00 19.88 15.03
C GLY A 149 -13.59 20.45 16.39
N ASP A 150 -13.94 19.82 17.52
CA ASP A 150 -13.46 20.21 18.86
C ASP A 150 -12.25 19.35 19.29
N PRO A 151 -11.01 19.85 19.08
CA PRO A 151 -9.80 19.11 19.45
C PRO A 151 -9.65 18.94 20.96
N ARG A 152 -10.21 19.86 21.77
CA ARG A 152 -10.14 19.76 23.23
C ARG A 152 -11.05 18.64 23.73
N LEU A 153 -12.24 18.48 23.15
CA LEU A 153 -13.13 17.36 23.46
C LEU A 153 -12.46 16.02 23.12
N LEU A 154 -11.85 15.90 21.93
CA LEU A 154 -11.13 14.71 21.50
C LEU A 154 -9.95 14.39 22.44
N HIS A 155 -9.19 15.39 22.85
CA HIS A 155 -8.06 15.22 23.77
C HIS A 155 -8.51 14.82 25.17
N GLU A 156 -9.35 15.62 25.83
CA GLU A 156 -9.72 15.43 27.23
C GLU A 156 -10.63 14.21 27.42
N ARG A 157 -11.67 14.11 26.59
CA ARG A 157 -12.72 13.09 26.75
C ARG A 157 -12.44 11.84 25.93
N GLY A 158 -11.73 11.95 24.83
CA GLY A 158 -11.30 10.80 24.03
C GLY A 158 -10.04 10.17 24.59
N LEU A 159 -8.91 10.86 24.43
CA LEU A 159 -7.57 10.36 24.74
C LEU A 159 -7.27 10.21 26.23
N VAL A 160 -7.22 11.31 26.98
CA VAL A 160 -6.79 11.33 28.39
C VAL A 160 -7.69 10.43 29.24
N ALA A 161 -9.01 10.57 29.08
CA ALA A 161 -9.95 9.74 29.83
C ALA A 161 -9.93 8.25 29.42
N SER A 162 -9.49 7.89 28.21
CA SER A 162 -9.34 6.47 27.81
C SER A 162 -8.05 5.88 28.37
N LEU A 163 -6.95 6.65 28.36
CA LEU A 163 -5.69 6.25 29.01
C LEU A 163 -5.88 6.04 30.51
N ALA A 164 -6.54 6.98 31.19
CA ALA A 164 -6.85 6.86 32.61
C ALA A 164 -7.73 5.63 32.93
N ALA A 165 -8.63 5.24 32.03
CA ALA A 165 -9.47 4.06 32.19
C ALA A 165 -8.73 2.74 31.89
N ALA A 166 -7.65 2.77 31.10
CA ALA A 166 -6.91 1.58 30.67
C ALA A 166 -5.99 1.00 31.76
N TRP A 167 -5.71 1.77 32.83
CA TRP A 167 -4.80 1.38 33.93
C TRP A 167 -3.46 0.81 33.45
N LEU A 168 -2.90 1.43 32.40
CA LEU A 168 -1.62 1.06 31.82
C LEU A 168 -0.47 1.82 32.49
N ASP A 169 0.72 1.20 32.48
CA ASP A 169 1.97 1.93 32.68
C ASP A 169 2.11 3.03 31.62
N THR A 170 2.95 4.04 31.90
CA THR A 170 3.22 5.12 30.95
C THR A 170 3.68 4.54 29.61
N PRO A 171 3.00 4.85 28.50
CA PRO A 171 3.35 4.29 27.20
C PRO A 171 4.71 4.79 26.72
N VAL A 172 5.43 3.97 25.96
CA VAL A 172 6.66 4.36 25.25
C VAL A 172 6.37 4.84 23.83
N ALA A 173 5.17 4.53 23.32
CA ALA A 173 4.68 5.01 22.04
C ALA A 173 3.14 5.11 22.05
N LEU A 174 2.62 6.10 21.34
CA LEU A 174 1.20 6.37 21.20
C LEU A 174 0.85 6.56 19.72
N ALA A 175 -0.05 5.73 19.20
CA ALA A 175 -0.54 5.76 17.83
C ALA A 175 -1.95 6.35 17.76
N GLY A 176 -2.25 7.03 16.64
CA GLY A 176 -3.57 7.62 16.40
C GLY A 176 -3.74 9.07 16.88
N VAL A 177 -2.63 9.71 17.28
CA VAL A 177 -2.58 11.11 17.70
C VAL A 177 -1.41 11.82 17.01
N ASP A 178 -1.36 13.16 17.08
CA ASP A 178 -0.18 13.91 16.64
C ASP A 178 1.04 13.68 17.56
N HIS A 179 2.23 14.03 17.07
CA HIS A 179 3.47 13.77 17.80
C HIS A 179 3.61 14.59 19.08
N ASP A 180 3.13 15.83 19.10
CA ASP A 180 3.20 16.69 20.28
C ASP A 180 2.40 16.08 21.45
N ARG A 181 1.23 15.50 21.17
CA ARG A 181 0.44 14.75 22.15
C ARG A 181 1.09 13.45 22.57
N ALA A 182 1.80 12.76 21.66
CA ALA A 182 2.57 11.59 22.03
C ALA A 182 3.68 11.95 23.03
N VAL A 183 4.43 13.04 22.80
CA VAL A 183 5.50 13.51 23.69
C VAL A 183 4.96 13.91 25.07
N GLU A 184 3.78 14.53 25.13
CA GLU A 184 3.14 14.92 26.40
C GLU A 184 2.77 13.71 27.29
N LEU A 185 2.40 12.57 26.68
CA LEU A 185 1.79 11.44 27.37
C LEU A 185 2.68 10.20 27.47
N CYS A 186 3.75 10.12 26.68
CA CYS A 186 4.69 9.00 26.69
C CYS A 186 5.88 9.24 27.63
N GLY A 187 6.46 8.15 28.12
CA GLY A 187 7.74 8.18 28.79
C GLY A 187 8.87 8.23 27.76
N GLY A 188 9.73 9.24 27.85
CA GLY A 188 10.90 9.37 26.96
C GLY A 188 10.57 10.08 25.64
N ASN A 189 11.21 9.65 24.55
CA ASN A 189 11.05 10.24 23.23
C ASN A 189 10.30 9.27 22.29
N PRO A 190 8.97 9.37 22.18
CA PRO A 190 8.19 8.46 21.32
C PRO A 190 8.55 8.67 19.84
N PRO A 191 8.39 7.65 18.99
CA PRO A 191 8.65 7.79 17.56
C PRO A 191 7.70 8.78 16.90
N VAL A 192 8.19 9.53 15.91
CA VAL A 192 7.35 10.32 15.00
C VAL A 192 6.70 9.36 14.01
N LEU A 193 5.37 9.27 14.04
CA LEU A 193 4.61 8.38 13.16
C LEU A 193 4.16 9.14 11.91
N PRO A 194 4.31 8.56 10.70
CA PRO A 194 3.95 9.22 9.46
C PRO A 194 2.43 9.25 9.21
N THR A 195 1.65 8.49 9.98
CA THR A 195 0.20 8.35 9.85
C THR A 195 -0.47 8.35 11.23
N SER A 196 -1.79 8.57 11.25
CA SER A 196 -2.61 8.63 12.47
C SER A 196 -3.81 7.67 12.46
N GLY A 197 -3.86 6.72 11.53
CA GLY A 197 -4.96 5.76 11.45
C GLY A 197 -4.51 4.33 11.53
N ALA A 198 -5.05 3.47 10.67
CA ALA A 198 -4.89 2.02 10.77
C ALA A 198 -3.41 1.60 10.78
N SER A 199 -2.58 2.23 9.95
CA SER A 199 -1.17 1.88 9.84
C SER A 199 -0.30 2.38 11.02
N ALA A 200 -0.77 3.36 11.79
CA ALA A 200 0.05 4.09 12.76
C ALA A 200 0.64 3.18 13.86
N GLY A 201 -0.15 2.22 14.36
CA GLY A 201 0.32 1.27 15.36
C GLY A 201 1.42 0.34 14.84
N LEU A 202 1.38 -0.01 13.55
CA LEU A 202 2.37 -0.87 12.92
C LEU A 202 3.67 -0.10 12.59
N PHE A 203 3.57 1.18 12.20
CA PHE A 203 4.73 2.08 12.12
C PHE A 203 5.41 2.25 13.49
N ALA A 204 4.62 2.36 14.56
CA ALA A 204 5.16 2.42 15.92
C ALA A 204 5.91 1.11 16.27
N LEU A 205 5.34 -0.06 15.94
CA LEU A 205 6.03 -1.35 16.12
C LEU A 205 7.34 -1.43 15.33
N ALA A 206 7.38 -0.93 14.10
CA ALA A 206 8.60 -0.85 13.29
C ALA A 206 9.69 -0.03 14.00
N ALA A 207 9.33 1.17 14.48
CA ALA A 207 10.27 2.05 15.17
C ALA A 207 10.74 1.47 16.52
N LEU A 208 9.86 0.82 17.27
CA LEU A 208 10.23 0.13 18.52
C LEU A 208 11.15 -1.07 18.27
N ALA A 209 10.92 -1.83 17.19
CA ALA A 209 11.78 -2.94 16.80
C ALA A 209 13.20 -2.47 16.43
N GLU A 210 13.32 -1.44 15.58
CA GLU A 210 14.61 -0.89 15.16
C GLU A 210 15.39 -0.25 16.32
N SER A 211 14.70 0.47 17.20
CA SER A 211 15.31 1.09 18.37
C SER A 211 15.53 0.13 19.54
N ARG A 212 15.05 -1.12 19.43
CA ARG A 212 15.03 -2.11 20.52
C ARG A 212 14.41 -1.57 21.81
N THR A 213 13.35 -0.77 21.65
CA THR A 213 12.61 -0.18 22.76
C THR A 213 11.48 -1.13 23.16
N HIS A 214 11.37 -1.41 24.46
CA HIS A 214 10.35 -2.26 25.03
C HIS A 214 9.42 -1.45 25.93
N GLY A 215 8.16 -1.85 26.03
CA GLY A 215 7.16 -1.16 26.86
C GLY A 215 5.78 -1.10 26.24
N PRO A 216 4.84 -0.36 26.86
CA PRO A 216 3.48 -0.24 26.37
C PRO A 216 3.40 0.62 25.10
N LEU A 217 2.79 0.07 24.05
CA LEU A 217 2.33 0.78 22.86
C LEU A 217 0.80 0.87 22.93
N VAL A 218 0.29 2.09 22.83
CA VAL A 218 -1.15 2.35 22.89
C VAL A 218 -1.60 2.95 21.56
N ALA A 219 -2.72 2.46 21.04
CA ALA A 219 -3.42 3.07 19.93
C ALA A 219 -4.74 3.66 20.40
N VAL A 220 -5.04 4.88 19.97
CA VAL A 220 -6.27 5.59 20.33
C VAL A 220 -6.95 6.09 19.07
N GLU A 221 -8.27 6.05 19.06
CA GLU A 221 -9.09 6.69 18.05
C GLU A 221 -10.40 7.13 18.70
N GLN A 222 -10.68 8.42 18.65
CA GLN A 222 -11.82 9.00 19.34
C GLN A 222 -11.80 8.64 20.84
N ALA A 223 -12.76 7.86 21.34
CA ALA A 223 -12.73 7.33 22.71
C ALA A 223 -12.47 5.81 22.79
N SER A 224 -12.02 5.19 21.69
CA SER A 224 -11.57 3.80 21.66
C SER A 224 -10.07 3.72 21.86
N LEU A 225 -9.62 2.71 22.61
CA LEU A 225 -8.21 2.46 22.89
C LEU A 225 -7.92 0.97 22.87
N SER A 226 -6.82 0.60 22.22
CA SER A 226 -6.22 -0.73 22.30
C SER A 226 -4.76 -0.59 22.70
N GLY A 227 -4.30 -1.39 23.65
CA GLY A 227 -2.94 -1.34 24.18
C GLY A 227 -2.26 -2.69 24.13
N VAL A 228 -1.00 -2.69 23.71
CA VAL A 228 -0.11 -3.86 23.73
C VAL A 228 1.17 -3.52 24.47
N THR A 229 1.89 -4.53 24.95
CA THR A 229 3.24 -4.41 25.50
C THR A 229 4.21 -5.11 24.56
N VAL A 230 5.22 -4.40 24.09
CA VAL A 230 6.37 -4.98 23.40
C VAL A 230 7.32 -5.51 24.49
N ALA A 231 7.44 -6.83 24.58
CA ALA A 231 8.11 -7.50 25.71
C ALA A 231 9.57 -7.87 25.44
N GLY A 232 9.98 -8.03 24.18
CA GLY A 232 11.33 -8.46 23.80
C GLY A 232 11.36 -9.17 22.44
N GLY A 233 12.53 -9.62 22.01
CA GLY A 233 12.75 -10.27 20.70
C GLY A 233 13.01 -9.28 19.57
N ASP A 234 13.23 -9.81 18.37
CA ASP A 234 13.56 -9.05 17.17
C ASP A 234 12.57 -9.34 16.04
N ALA A 235 12.33 -8.36 15.18
CA ALA A 235 11.59 -8.51 13.92
C ALA A 235 12.38 -7.83 12.80
N ALA A 236 12.41 -8.42 11.61
CA ALA A 236 13.01 -7.78 10.45
C ALA A 236 12.13 -6.60 9.99
N VAL A 237 12.71 -5.44 9.68
CA VAL A 237 11.98 -4.26 9.23
C VAL A 237 12.39 -3.88 7.82
N TYR A 238 11.41 -3.81 6.91
CA TYR A 238 11.58 -3.51 5.49
C TYR A 238 10.87 -2.22 5.12
N ARG A 239 11.63 -1.14 4.91
CA ARG A 239 11.09 0.18 4.56
C ARG A 239 11.05 0.42 3.05
N ARG A 240 9.86 0.65 2.51
CA ARG A 240 9.62 1.20 1.16
C ARG A 240 9.10 2.63 1.25
N GLU A 241 9.96 3.51 1.74
CA GLU A 241 9.64 4.88 2.12
C GLU A 241 10.52 5.87 1.32
N PRO A 242 10.23 6.10 0.03
CA PRO A 242 10.94 7.08 -0.77
C PRO A 242 10.90 8.48 -0.15
N ALA A 243 11.92 9.28 -0.47
CA ALA A 243 12.02 10.68 -0.04
C ALA A 243 10.82 11.51 -0.53
N PRO A 244 10.33 12.47 0.29
CA PRO A 244 9.22 13.33 -0.06
C PRO A 244 9.51 14.11 -1.34
N ARG A 245 8.47 14.36 -2.12
CA ARG A 245 8.51 15.35 -3.18
C ARG A 245 7.13 15.98 -3.39
N PRO A 246 7.09 17.21 -3.92
CA PRO A 246 5.84 17.84 -4.34
C PRO A 246 5.12 16.96 -5.37
N ARG A 247 3.79 16.97 -5.31
CA ARG A 247 2.96 16.30 -6.30
C ARG A 247 3.02 17.05 -7.64
N PRO A 248 3.14 16.35 -8.78
CA PRO A 248 3.14 16.97 -10.10
C PRO A 248 1.86 17.75 -10.36
N GLN A 249 1.97 18.89 -11.03
CA GLN A 249 0.81 19.62 -11.51
C GLN A 249 0.17 18.86 -12.67
N THR A 250 -1.09 18.45 -12.49
CA THR A 250 -1.85 17.73 -13.51
C THR A 250 -3.23 18.34 -13.67
N GLN A 251 -3.80 18.16 -14.86
CA GLN A 251 -5.16 18.56 -15.18
C GLN A 251 -6.00 17.36 -15.56
N VAL A 252 -7.30 17.41 -15.23
CA VAL A 252 -8.32 16.47 -15.71
C VAL A 252 -9.26 17.25 -16.60
N VAL A 253 -9.44 16.79 -17.84
CA VAL A 253 -10.50 17.31 -18.70
C VAL A 253 -11.74 16.45 -18.48
N PRO A 254 -12.89 17.06 -18.12
CA PRO A 254 -14.15 16.34 -18.02
C PRO A 254 -14.53 15.72 -19.38
N GLY A 255 -15.15 14.55 -19.33
CA GLY A 255 -15.73 13.92 -20.51
C GLY A 255 -16.30 12.55 -20.19
N THR A 256 -16.78 11.86 -21.21
CA THR A 256 -17.37 10.53 -21.06
C THR A 256 -16.33 9.57 -20.46
N GLU A 257 -16.67 8.96 -19.33
CA GLU A 257 -15.85 7.90 -18.74
C GLU A 257 -15.70 6.74 -19.73
N ILE A 258 -14.51 6.16 -19.82
CA ILE A 258 -14.28 4.95 -20.62
C ILE A 258 -14.99 3.80 -19.90
N PRO A 259 -16.03 3.18 -20.50
CA PRO A 259 -16.73 2.10 -19.84
C PRO A 259 -15.81 0.90 -19.61
N ILE A 260 -16.11 0.11 -18.58
CA ILE A 260 -15.45 -1.16 -18.31
C ILE A 260 -16.27 -2.31 -18.88
N SER A 261 -15.62 -3.22 -19.60
CA SER A 261 -16.21 -4.52 -19.91
C SER A 261 -15.89 -5.46 -18.76
N LEU A 262 -16.88 -5.81 -17.95
CA LEU A 262 -16.69 -6.73 -16.81
C LEU A 262 -16.23 -8.12 -17.28
N ALA A 263 -16.69 -8.57 -18.45
CA ALA A 263 -16.23 -9.83 -19.05
C ALA A 263 -14.78 -9.78 -19.56
N ALA A 264 -14.27 -8.59 -19.92
CA ALA A 264 -12.85 -8.43 -20.24
C ALA A 264 -12.01 -8.30 -18.97
N TYR A 265 -12.54 -7.61 -17.95
CA TYR A 265 -11.92 -7.48 -16.63
C TYR A 265 -11.72 -8.85 -15.98
N GLU A 266 -12.76 -9.67 -15.89
CA GLU A 266 -12.72 -11.00 -15.26
C GLU A 266 -11.69 -11.91 -15.96
N ARG A 267 -11.76 -12.06 -17.29
CA ARG A 267 -10.80 -12.89 -18.03
C ARG A 267 -9.34 -12.45 -17.92
N ALA A 268 -9.10 -11.15 -17.73
CA ALA A 268 -7.75 -10.61 -17.61
C ALA A 268 -7.25 -10.58 -16.16
N PHE A 269 -8.11 -10.80 -15.16
CA PHE A 269 -7.85 -10.51 -13.76
C PHE A 269 -6.58 -11.19 -13.26
N GLU A 270 -6.50 -12.52 -13.39
CA GLU A 270 -5.37 -13.31 -12.87
C GLU A 270 -4.05 -12.85 -13.48
N ALA A 271 -3.92 -12.93 -14.81
CA ALA A 271 -2.70 -12.54 -15.51
C ALA A 271 -2.29 -11.08 -15.25
N LYS A 272 -3.25 -10.16 -15.22
CA LYS A 272 -3.01 -8.73 -15.05
C LYS A 272 -2.62 -8.37 -13.62
N VAL A 273 -3.32 -8.87 -12.61
CA VAL A 273 -3.18 -8.45 -11.21
C VAL A 273 -2.11 -9.29 -10.49
N ARG A 274 -1.99 -10.59 -10.80
CA ARG A 274 -0.90 -11.42 -10.30
C ARG A 274 0.42 -11.18 -11.02
N TRP A 275 0.39 -10.51 -12.18
CA TRP A 275 1.54 -10.30 -13.05
C TRP A 275 2.10 -11.64 -13.55
N GLU A 276 1.27 -12.37 -14.29
CA GLU A 276 1.56 -13.72 -14.77
C GLU A 276 1.45 -13.79 -16.30
N ALA A 277 2.37 -14.52 -16.92
CA ALA A 277 2.35 -14.85 -18.34
C ALA A 277 1.77 -16.24 -18.57
N GLY A 278 1.25 -16.47 -19.77
CA GLY A 278 0.91 -17.82 -20.21
C GLY A 278 2.18 -18.54 -20.69
N ARG A 279 2.39 -19.77 -20.22
CA ARG A 279 3.43 -20.67 -20.73
C ARG A 279 2.81 -21.98 -21.20
N HIS A 280 2.97 -22.27 -22.48
CA HIS A 280 2.49 -23.51 -23.11
C HIS A 280 3.41 -24.68 -22.77
N THR A 281 2.84 -25.89 -22.69
CA THR A 281 3.60 -27.11 -22.39
C THR A 281 4.74 -27.32 -23.40
N GLY A 282 5.96 -27.54 -22.91
CA GLY A 282 7.15 -27.77 -23.75
C GLY A 282 7.73 -26.51 -24.41
N SER A 283 7.18 -25.32 -24.14
CA SER A 283 7.72 -24.04 -24.59
C SER A 283 8.50 -23.34 -23.48
N GLU A 284 9.64 -22.73 -23.84
CA GLU A 284 10.37 -21.81 -22.97
C GLU A 284 9.92 -20.35 -23.13
N GLU A 285 9.00 -20.07 -24.06
CA GLU A 285 8.51 -18.73 -24.32
C GLU A 285 7.37 -18.33 -23.37
N TRP A 286 7.33 -17.04 -23.05
CA TRP A 286 6.38 -16.44 -22.12
C TRP A 286 5.47 -15.48 -22.89
N ASP A 287 4.16 -15.71 -22.83
CA ASP A 287 3.17 -14.85 -23.47
C ASP A 287 2.54 -13.89 -22.47
N PHE A 288 2.81 -12.60 -22.64
CA PHE A 288 2.16 -11.54 -21.87
C PHE A 288 1.63 -10.44 -22.81
N PRO A 289 0.30 -10.24 -22.89
CA PRO A 289 -0.76 -11.02 -22.25
C PRO A 289 -0.79 -12.49 -22.70
N PRO A 290 -1.34 -13.42 -21.88
CA PRO A 290 -1.52 -14.81 -22.30
C PRO A 290 -2.36 -14.91 -23.59
N ARG A 291 -1.99 -15.82 -24.48
CA ARG A 291 -2.65 -16.01 -25.77
C ARG A 291 -2.67 -17.47 -26.19
N TYR A 292 -3.68 -17.82 -26.98
CA TYR A 292 -3.69 -19.08 -27.71
C TYR A 292 -2.67 -19.03 -28.85
N ARG A 293 -2.09 -20.19 -29.17
CA ARG A 293 -1.06 -20.32 -30.21
C ARG A 293 -1.59 -21.18 -31.35
N LEU A 294 -1.34 -20.73 -32.57
CA LEU A 294 -1.60 -21.51 -33.78
C LEU A 294 -0.28 -22.11 -34.24
N ALA A 295 -0.21 -23.44 -34.34
CA ALA A 295 0.93 -24.15 -34.89
C ALA A 295 0.92 -24.09 -36.44
N ASP A 296 2.04 -24.42 -37.06
CA ASP A 296 2.21 -24.38 -38.53
C ASP A 296 1.25 -25.32 -39.27
N ASP A 297 0.78 -26.37 -38.61
CA ASP A 297 -0.20 -27.33 -39.13
C ASP A 297 -1.67 -26.86 -38.97
N GLY A 298 -1.87 -25.66 -38.40
CA GLY A 298 -3.20 -25.10 -38.12
C GLY A 298 -3.81 -25.56 -36.80
N THR A 299 -3.10 -26.33 -35.98
CA THR A 299 -3.58 -26.75 -34.65
C THR A 299 -3.59 -25.56 -33.69
N LEU A 300 -4.74 -25.27 -33.09
CA LEU A 300 -4.88 -24.25 -32.05
C LEU A 300 -4.60 -24.86 -30.68
N THR A 301 -3.56 -24.37 -30.01
CA THR A 301 -3.26 -24.70 -28.61
C THR A 301 -3.83 -23.61 -27.71
N THR A 302 -4.77 -24.00 -26.85
CA THR A 302 -5.43 -23.11 -25.90
C THR A 302 -4.88 -23.24 -24.48
N ASP A 303 -4.20 -24.34 -24.19
CA ASP A 303 -3.83 -24.72 -22.83
C ASP A 303 -2.45 -24.18 -22.48
N TYR A 304 -2.40 -23.30 -21.48
CA TYR A 304 -1.18 -22.76 -20.90
C TYR A 304 -1.32 -22.68 -19.38
N ASP A 305 -0.19 -22.79 -18.68
CA ASP A 305 -0.12 -22.48 -17.26
C ASP A 305 0.20 -21.00 -17.08
N LEU A 306 -0.37 -20.38 -16.05
CA LEU A 306 0.02 -19.04 -15.63
C LEU A 306 1.30 -19.13 -14.79
N VAL A 307 2.32 -18.38 -15.18
CA VAL A 307 3.62 -18.34 -14.51
C VAL A 307 3.99 -16.91 -14.08
N PRO A 308 4.49 -16.69 -12.85
CA PRO A 308 4.82 -15.35 -12.34
C PRO A 308 5.90 -14.66 -13.16
N LEU A 309 5.62 -13.44 -13.63
CA LEU A 309 6.60 -12.61 -14.30
C LEU A 309 7.52 -11.89 -13.29
N PRO A 310 8.78 -11.65 -13.68
CA PRO A 310 9.67 -10.74 -12.98
C PRO A 310 9.03 -9.35 -12.85
N ARG A 311 9.21 -8.74 -11.67
CA ARG A 311 8.76 -7.38 -11.37
C ARG A 311 9.89 -6.37 -11.46
N ALA A 312 11.05 -6.75 -11.99
CA ALA A 312 12.15 -5.85 -12.26
C ALA A 312 12.40 -5.80 -13.77
N GLY A 313 12.86 -4.66 -14.24
CA GLY A 313 13.13 -4.48 -15.67
C GLY A 313 13.78 -3.14 -15.99
N THR A 314 14.03 -2.96 -17.27
CA THR A 314 14.69 -1.78 -17.85
C THR A 314 13.80 -1.10 -18.88
N VAL A 315 13.76 0.22 -18.87
CA VAL A 315 12.98 0.99 -19.86
C VAL A 315 13.58 0.80 -21.25
N TYR A 316 12.80 0.19 -22.14
CA TYR A 316 13.16 -0.01 -23.55
C TYR A 316 12.84 1.22 -24.40
N THR A 317 11.66 1.82 -24.20
CA THR A 317 11.27 3.09 -24.83
C THR A 317 10.28 3.84 -23.94
N GLU A 318 10.19 5.16 -24.10
CA GLU A 318 9.35 6.04 -23.29
C GLU A 318 8.64 7.09 -24.15
N VAL A 319 7.48 7.53 -23.67
CA VAL A 319 6.79 8.71 -24.19
C VAL A 319 6.04 9.42 -23.06
N THR A 320 5.93 10.74 -23.15
CA THR A 320 5.11 11.54 -22.23
C THR A 320 3.92 12.13 -22.97
N VAL A 321 2.72 11.81 -22.49
CA VAL A 321 1.47 12.28 -23.05
C VAL A 321 1.13 13.62 -22.42
N HIS A 322 1.14 14.69 -23.23
CA HIS A 322 0.77 16.05 -22.82
C HIS A 322 -0.64 16.47 -23.28
N ILE A 323 -1.19 15.79 -24.29
CA ILE A 323 -2.53 16.07 -24.79
C ILE A 323 -3.53 15.43 -23.81
N PRO A 324 -4.46 16.22 -23.23
CA PRO A 324 -5.41 15.68 -22.27
C PRO A 324 -6.28 14.58 -22.87
N VAL A 325 -6.40 13.47 -22.14
CA VAL A 325 -7.36 12.42 -22.42
C VAL A 325 -8.50 12.54 -21.40
N PRO A 326 -9.77 12.62 -21.82
CA PRO A 326 -10.90 12.72 -20.89
C PRO A 326 -10.86 11.63 -19.81
N GLY A 327 -11.06 12.06 -18.55
CA GLY A 327 -11.03 11.16 -17.39
C GLY A 327 -9.63 10.72 -16.91
N LEU A 328 -8.55 11.11 -17.60
CA LEU A 328 -7.17 10.84 -17.17
C LEU A 328 -6.44 12.14 -16.81
N ARG A 329 -5.68 12.10 -15.72
CA ARG A 329 -4.78 13.18 -15.35
C ARG A 329 -3.60 13.26 -16.31
N THR A 330 -3.32 14.46 -16.78
CA THR A 330 -2.29 14.76 -17.78
C THR A 330 -1.39 15.90 -17.26
N PRO A 331 -0.06 15.87 -17.47
CA PRO A 331 0.70 14.85 -18.21
C PRO A 331 0.89 13.53 -17.45
N TYR A 332 1.18 12.46 -18.20
CA TYR A 332 1.62 11.16 -17.67
C TYR A 332 2.59 10.50 -18.65
N SER A 333 3.49 9.64 -18.13
CA SER A 333 4.43 8.90 -18.98
C SER A 333 4.01 7.45 -19.15
N LEU A 334 4.28 6.93 -20.35
CA LEU A 334 4.17 5.53 -20.71
C LEU A 334 5.57 5.01 -21.03
N VAL A 335 5.84 3.78 -20.63
CA VAL A 335 7.08 3.08 -20.96
C VAL A 335 6.78 1.69 -21.46
N ILE A 336 7.59 1.21 -22.41
CA ILE A 336 7.75 -0.22 -22.64
C ILE A 336 8.93 -0.67 -21.78
N VAL A 337 8.70 -1.59 -20.86
CA VAL A 337 9.73 -2.14 -19.97
C VAL A 337 10.10 -3.53 -20.45
N GLU A 338 11.39 -3.78 -20.64
CA GLU A 338 11.95 -5.11 -20.84
C GLU A 338 12.17 -5.76 -19.48
N LEU A 339 11.44 -6.85 -19.23
CA LEU A 339 11.50 -7.59 -17.97
C LEU A 339 12.75 -8.47 -17.94
N ASP A 340 13.37 -8.55 -16.77
CA ASP A 340 14.62 -9.30 -16.59
C ASP A 340 14.43 -10.79 -16.94
N ASP A 341 15.38 -11.36 -17.67
CA ASP A 341 15.53 -12.81 -17.88
C ASP A 341 14.39 -13.58 -18.56
N VAL A 342 13.32 -12.92 -19.04
CA VAL A 342 12.14 -13.59 -19.63
C VAL A 342 11.81 -13.17 -21.07
N GLY A 343 12.52 -12.20 -21.64
CA GLY A 343 12.27 -11.72 -23.01
C GLY A 343 10.91 -11.02 -23.23
N VAL A 344 10.16 -10.78 -22.16
CA VAL A 344 8.85 -10.12 -22.18
C VAL A 344 9.02 -8.61 -22.10
N ARG A 345 8.26 -7.89 -22.94
CA ARG A 345 8.14 -6.43 -22.87
C ARG A 345 6.70 -6.03 -22.56
N ALA A 346 6.52 -5.12 -21.60
CA ALA A 346 5.20 -4.67 -21.16
C ALA A 346 5.06 -3.15 -21.29
N LEU A 347 3.93 -2.69 -21.85
CA LEU A 347 3.53 -1.28 -21.86
C LEU A 347 2.83 -0.94 -20.55
N VAL A 348 3.39 0.00 -19.79
CA VAL A 348 2.85 0.43 -18.49
C VAL A 348 2.96 1.95 -18.31
N LYS A 349 2.16 2.51 -17.40
CA LYS A 349 2.34 3.89 -16.93
C LYS A 349 3.56 3.97 -16.00
N VAL A 350 4.16 5.14 -15.91
CA VAL A 350 5.17 5.46 -14.89
C VAL A 350 4.51 6.02 -13.64
N THR A 351 4.98 5.63 -12.46
CA THR A 351 4.48 6.10 -11.15
C THR A 351 5.63 6.55 -10.23
N GLY A 352 5.28 7.25 -9.14
CA GLY A 352 6.21 7.69 -8.09
C GLY A 352 7.20 8.81 -8.48
N VAL A 353 7.11 9.32 -9.72
CA VAL A 353 8.03 10.34 -10.26
C VAL A 353 7.31 11.31 -11.19
N GLU A 354 7.93 12.47 -11.44
CA GLU A 354 7.39 13.48 -12.36
C GLU A 354 7.24 12.89 -13.78
N PRO A 355 6.12 13.13 -14.48
CA PRO A 355 5.99 12.78 -15.89
C PRO A 355 7.14 13.35 -16.73
N GLY A 356 7.71 12.54 -17.61
CA GLY A 356 8.82 12.89 -18.50
C GLY A 356 10.18 12.89 -17.83
N SER A 357 10.29 12.33 -16.61
CA SER A 357 11.57 12.21 -15.90
C SER A 357 12.34 10.92 -16.20
N VAL A 358 11.64 9.85 -16.59
CA VAL A 358 12.23 8.55 -16.94
C VAL A 358 12.89 8.59 -18.33
N ARG A 359 13.97 7.83 -18.51
CA ARG A 359 14.73 7.69 -19.76
C ARG A 359 14.89 6.22 -20.16
N ILE A 360 15.19 6.01 -21.44
CA ILE A 360 15.61 4.71 -21.96
C ILE A 360 16.85 4.24 -21.17
N GLY A 361 16.83 2.98 -20.73
CA GLY A 361 17.89 2.39 -19.91
C GLY A 361 17.70 2.55 -18.40
N ASP A 362 16.74 3.38 -17.94
CA ASP A 362 16.44 3.46 -16.51
C ASP A 362 15.92 2.12 -15.99
N ARG A 363 16.40 1.71 -14.81
CA ARG A 363 15.95 0.50 -14.12
C ARG A 363 14.92 0.81 -13.05
N GLY A 364 14.00 -0.12 -12.86
CA GLY A 364 12.93 0.02 -11.88
C GLY A 364 12.20 -1.28 -11.64
N ARG A 365 11.02 -1.13 -11.03
CA ARG A 365 10.14 -2.23 -10.68
C ARG A 365 8.71 -1.99 -11.10
N LEU A 366 7.98 -3.09 -11.25
CA LEU A 366 6.56 -3.10 -11.50
C LEU A 366 5.84 -3.13 -10.15
N THR A 367 4.97 -2.15 -9.93
CA THR A 367 4.15 -2.00 -8.72
C THR A 367 2.67 -2.02 -9.08
N LEU A 368 1.85 -2.65 -8.23
CA LEU A 368 0.40 -2.65 -8.41
C LEU A 368 -0.15 -1.24 -8.15
N ARG A 369 -1.02 -0.78 -9.05
CA ARG A 369 -1.64 0.53 -9.03
C ARG A 369 -3.09 0.45 -9.50
N ARG A 370 -3.90 1.41 -9.06
CA ARG A 370 -5.24 1.66 -9.58
C ARG A 370 -5.09 2.43 -10.89
N VAL A 371 -5.19 1.72 -12.02
CA VAL A 371 -4.99 2.29 -13.36
C VAL A 371 -6.11 3.26 -13.72
N ALA A 372 -7.34 2.96 -13.28
CA ALA A 372 -8.52 3.78 -13.47
C ALA A 372 -9.61 3.44 -12.44
N LEU A 373 -10.60 4.32 -12.29
CA LEU A 373 -11.90 4.03 -11.71
C LEU A 373 -12.92 4.11 -12.85
N ARG A 374 -13.70 3.06 -13.08
CA ARG A 374 -14.65 3.01 -14.21
C ARG A 374 -15.99 2.51 -13.72
N SER A 375 -17.03 3.34 -13.80
CA SER A 375 -18.37 2.97 -13.33
C SER A 375 -18.36 2.51 -11.85
N GLY A 376 -17.53 3.14 -11.02
CA GLY A 376 -17.35 2.77 -9.61
C GLY A 376 -16.46 1.55 -9.34
N VAL A 377 -15.98 0.85 -10.37
CA VAL A 377 -15.08 -0.32 -10.23
C VAL A 377 -13.62 0.13 -10.33
N PRO A 378 -12.79 -0.10 -9.30
CA PRO A 378 -11.35 0.13 -9.38
C PRO A 378 -10.70 -0.88 -10.33
N ASP A 379 -10.07 -0.40 -11.39
CA ASP A 379 -9.34 -1.21 -12.36
C ASP A 379 -7.85 -1.23 -11.99
N TYR A 380 -7.37 -2.36 -11.48
CA TYR A 380 -5.98 -2.52 -11.05
C TYR A 380 -5.10 -3.09 -12.16
N GLY A 381 -3.82 -2.72 -12.12
CA GLY A 381 -2.78 -3.20 -13.02
C GLY A 381 -1.41 -2.69 -12.57
N TYR A 382 -0.38 -2.89 -13.38
CA TYR A 382 0.98 -2.50 -12.99
C TYR A 382 1.43 -1.20 -13.63
N ALA A 383 2.22 -0.46 -12.86
CA ALA A 383 2.96 0.71 -13.28
C ALA A 383 4.46 0.51 -12.99
N PHE A 384 5.31 1.19 -13.75
CA PHE A 384 6.75 1.19 -13.55
C PHE A 384 7.16 2.30 -12.56
N GLU A 385 7.83 1.90 -11.50
CA GLU A 385 8.47 2.79 -10.53
C GLU A 385 10.00 2.68 -10.68
N PRO A 386 10.72 3.76 -11.07
CA PRO A 386 12.17 3.72 -11.23
C PRO A 386 12.90 3.66 -9.87
N TYR A 387 14.00 2.91 -9.78
CA TYR A 387 14.78 2.79 -8.53
C TYR A 387 15.50 4.09 -8.17
N ARG A 388 15.96 4.85 -9.18
CA ARG A 388 16.50 6.21 -9.07
C ARG A 388 16.25 6.93 -10.39
N VAL A 389 15.68 8.12 -10.35
CA VAL A 389 15.63 9.00 -11.53
C VAL A 389 17.02 9.60 -11.69
N ALA A 390 17.71 9.30 -12.80
CA ALA A 390 18.96 9.98 -13.12
C ALA A 390 18.69 11.50 -13.20
N ALA A 391 19.49 12.31 -12.51
CA ALA A 391 19.34 13.75 -12.55
C ALA A 391 19.38 14.23 -14.02
N ARG A 392 18.40 15.06 -14.39
CA ARG A 392 18.24 15.60 -15.74
C ARG A 392 19.57 16.24 -16.18
N PRO A 393 20.25 15.78 -17.25
CA PRO A 393 21.34 16.55 -17.82
C PRO A 393 20.78 17.91 -18.23
N GLN A 394 21.40 18.99 -17.77
CA GLN A 394 21.03 20.34 -18.23
C GLN A 394 21.08 20.32 -19.76
N SER A 395 19.94 20.56 -20.41
CA SER A 395 19.90 20.71 -21.86
C SER A 395 20.73 21.94 -22.18
N SER A 396 21.96 21.75 -22.67
CA SER A 396 22.67 22.81 -23.37
C SER A 396 21.77 23.23 -24.52
N ALA A 397 21.23 24.44 -24.45
CA ALA A 397 20.48 25.04 -25.52
C ALA A 397 21.36 25.05 -26.77
N ARG A 398 21.20 24.05 -27.65
CA ARG A 398 21.67 24.17 -29.02
C ARG A 398 20.70 25.13 -29.69
N SER A 399 21.10 26.40 -29.75
CA SER A 399 20.52 27.39 -30.64
C SER A 399 20.53 26.80 -32.05
N TRP A 400 19.36 26.48 -32.57
CA TRP A 400 19.20 26.38 -34.01
C TRP A 400 19.35 27.80 -34.56
N GLY A 401 20.56 28.12 -34.99
CA GLY A 401 20.83 29.34 -35.72
C GLY A 401 20.11 29.29 -37.05
N ALA A 402 19.24 30.28 -37.26
CA ALA A 402 18.77 30.64 -38.59
C ALA A 402 19.85 31.49 -39.27
N ALA A 403 20.49 30.93 -40.30
CA ALA A 403 20.99 31.60 -41.51
C ALA A 403 21.61 30.52 -42.42
#